data_AF-L9VV30-F1
#
_entry.id   AF-L9VV30-F1
#
_cell.length_a   1.000
_cell.length_b   1.000
_cell.length_c   1.000
_cell.angle_alpha   90.00
_cell.angle_beta   90.00
_cell.angle_gamma   90.00
#
_symmetry.space_group_name_H-M   'P 1'
#
loop_
_entity.id
_entity.type
_entity.pdbx_description
1 polymer ?
#
loop_
_entity_poly.entity_id
_entity_poly.type
_entity_poly.pdbx_seq_one_letter_code
_entity_poly.pdbx_strand_id
1 'polypeptide(L)'
;MSANREPSRRTKLTAECARPTVIPAGGDGLRGMLELYQAEDCPYSADVREKLTDLGVSYVIHNPRRPGGEGGDVLNEQARRVMTELGGEDSIPFLVDTDREEALYESEEIVDYLEEHYSSH
;
A
#
# COMPACT_ATOMS: atom_id res chain seq x y z
N MET A 1 13.93 -24.55 11.54
CA MET A 1 12.64 -24.26 12.18
C MET A 1 11.78 -23.64 11.10
N SER A 2 10.89 -24.40 10.47
CA SER A 2 10.05 -23.89 9.39
C SER A 2 8.96 -23.03 10.01
N ALA A 3 9.04 -21.71 9.82
CA ALA A 3 7.94 -20.83 10.15
C ALA A 3 6.76 -21.20 9.26
N ASN A 4 5.63 -21.55 9.87
CA ASN A 4 4.35 -21.65 9.18
C ASN A 4 4.05 -20.26 8.62
N ARG A 5 4.25 -20.08 7.30
CA ARG A 5 3.84 -18.87 6.58
C ARG A 5 2.32 -18.83 6.62
N GLU A 6 1.74 -17.84 7.32
CA GLU A 6 0.29 -17.62 7.30
C GLU A 6 -0.19 -17.39 5.86
N PRO A 7 -1.45 -17.75 5.53
CA PRO A 7 -1.99 -17.53 4.21
C PRO A 7 -1.98 -16.03 3.88
N SER A 8 -1.36 -15.69 2.75
CA SER A 8 -1.23 -14.35 2.18
C SER A 8 -2.52 -13.54 2.29
N ARG A 9 -2.48 -12.35 2.92
CA ARG A 9 -3.62 -11.42 3.04
C ARG A 9 -3.78 -10.56 1.79
N ARG A 10 -3.65 -11.17 0.62
CA ARG A 10 -3.78 -10.50 -0.68
C ARG A 10 -5.26 -10.40 -1.04
N THR A 11 -5.76 -9.18 -1.13
CA THR A 11 -7.16 -8.93 -1.49
C THR A 11 -7.21 -8.42 -2.92
N LYS A 12 -8.02 -9.05 -3.77
CA LYS A 12 -8.34 -8.48 -5.08
C LYS A 12 -9.25 -7.30 -4.88
N LEU A 13 -8.87 -6.13 -5.40
CA LEU A 13 -9.73 -4.96 -5.41
C LEU A 13 -10.92 -5.31 -6.32
N THR A 14 -12.11 -5.49 -5.74
CA THR A 14 -13.31 -5.60 -6.57
C THR A 14 -13.56 -4.22 -7.18
N ALA A 15 -14.01 -4.19 -8.44
CA ALA A 15 -14.21 -2.96 -9.22
C ALA A 15 -15.14 -1.91 -8.57
N GLU A 16 -15.83 -2.27 -7.48
CA GLU A 16 -16.71 -1.39 -6.70
C GLU A 16 -15.99 -0.64 -5.57
N CYS A 17 -14.83 -1.12 -5.08
CA CYS A 17 -14.07 -0.46 -4.00
C CYS A 17 -13.13 0.66 -4.50
N ALA A 18 -12.71 0.63 -5.77
CA ALA A 18 -11.65 1.47 -6.33
C ALA A 18 -12.03 2.94 -6.62
N ARG A 19 -12.99 3.53 -5.91
CA ARG A 19 -13.41 4.92 -6.19
C ARG A 19 -13.52 5.82 -4.95
N PRO A 20 -12.41 6.39 -4.47
CA PRO A 20 -12.48 7.68 -3.80
C PRO A 20 -12.62 8.79 -4.86
N THR A 21 -13.69 9.56 -4.72
CA THR A 21 -14.00 10.73 -5.55
C THR A 21 -13.07 11.88 -5.18
N VAL A 22 -12.01 12.12 -5.99
CA VAL A 22 -11.60 13.43 -6.59
C VAL A 22 -10.17 13.36 -7.13
N ILE A 23 -10.02 13.30 -8.46
CA ILE A 23 -8.81 13.76 -9.18
C ILE A 23 -9.31 14.62 -10.34
N PRO A 24 -8.94 15.92 -10.45
CA PRO A 24 -9.36 16.75 -11.56
C PRO A 24 -8.74 16.27 -12.86
N ALA A 25 -9.56 16.25 -13.90
CA ALA A 25 -9.19 15.85 -15.26
C ALA A 25 -8.11 16.76 -15.84
N GLY A 26 -6.96 16.16 -16.21
CA GLY A 26 -5.91 16.80 -16.97
C GLY A 26 -5.00 15.77 -17.63
N GLY A 27 -5.34 15.41 -18.87
CA GLY A 27 -4.47 14.89 -19.94
C GLY A 27 -3.51 13.73 -19.63
N ASP A 28 -3.80 12.56 -20.20
CA ASP A 28 -3.06 11.28 -20.11
C ASP A 28 -3.14 10.60 -18.73
N GLY A 29 -4.20 9.80 -18.57
CA GLY A 29 -4.59 9.16 -17.32
C GLY A 29 -3.48 8.30 -16.71
N LEU A 30 -3.21 8.56 -15.43
CA LEU A 30 -2.48 7.70 -14.50
C LEU A 30 -3.24 6.39 -14.28
N ARG A 31 -3.24 5.51 -15.28
CA ARG A 31 -3.26 4.07 -15.04
C ARG A 31 -1.83 3.70 -14.64
N GLY A 32 -1.68 2.97 -13.53
CA GLY A 32 -0.38 2.45 -13.10
C GLY A 32 0.36 3.23 -12.04
N MET A 33 -0.37 3.66 -11.02
CA MET A 33 0.23 4.28 -9.84
C MET A 33 0.17 3.30 -8.68
N LEU A 34 1.35 3.01 -8.10
CA LEU A 34 1.45 2.37 -6.79
C LEU A 34 1.14 3.41 -5.71
N GLU A 35 0.30 3.05 -4.76
CA GLU A 35 0.00 3.86 -3.59
C GLU A 35 0.43 3.11 -2.33
N LEU A 36 1.22 3.77 -1.48
CA LEU A 36 1.72 3.21 -0.24
C LEU A 36 1.17 4.00 0.95
N TYR A 37 0.39 3.32 1.79
CA TYR A 37 -0.08 3.83 3.08
C TYR A 37 0.90 3.40 4.16
N GLN A 38 1.50 4.38 4.83
CA GLN A 38 2.66 4.15 5.70
C GLN A 38 2.77 5.15 6.85
N ALA A 39 3.82 5.00 7.65
CA ALA A 39 4.27 6.03 8.58
C ALA A 39 5.80 6.08 8.65
N GLU A 40 6.36 7.29 8.65
CA GLU A 40 7.81 7.53 8.54
C GLU A 40 8.64 6.80 9.61
N ASP A 41 8.12 6.73 10.84
CA ASP A 41 8.76 6.09 12.01
C ASP A 41 8.46 4.58 12.14
N CYS A 42 7.85 3.95 11.12
CA CYS A 42 7.55 2.52 11.12
C CYS A 42 8.65 1.72 10.38
N PRO A 43 9.31 0.73 11.02
CA PRO A 43 10.38 -0.05 10.38
C PRO A 43 9.88 -0.86 9.19
N TYR A 44 8.71 -1.51 9.30
CA TYR A 44 8.11 -2.28 8.20
C TYR A 44 7.78 -1.41 6.97
N SER A 45 7.40 -0.15 7.22
CA SER A 45 7.19 0.83 6.14
C SER A 45 8.52 1.33 5.54
N ALA A 46 9.59 1.35 6.33
CA ALA A 46 10.92 1.67 5.83
C ALA A 46 11.40 0.61 4.84
N ASP A 47 11.22 -0.68 5.15
CA ASP A 47 11.63 -1.78 4.27
C ASP A 47 10.95 -1.71 2.89
N VAL A 48 9.64 -1.44 2.87
CA VAL A 48 8.89 -1.28 1.60
C VAL A 48 9.35 -0.06 0.82
N ARG A 49 9.61 1.08 1.48
CA ARG A 49 10.13 2.29 0.83
C ARG A 49 11.53 2.08 0.27
N GLU A 50 12.39 1.39 0.99
CA GLU A 50 13.73 1.01 0.53
C GLU A 50 13.62 0.15 -0.73
N LYS A 51 12.77 -0.87 -0.72
CA LYS A 51 12.54 -1.72 -1.90
C LYS A 51 12.03 -0.93 -3.11
N LEU A 52 11.05 -0.05 -2.93
CA LEU A 52 10.54 0.81 -4.01
C LEU A 52 11.65 1.72 -4.57
N THR A 53 12.54 2.21 -3.70
CA THR A 53 13.70 3.03 -4.07
C THR A 53 14.72 2.22 -4.87
N ASP A 54 15.06 1.02 -4.41
CA ASP A 54 15.98 0.10 -5.09
C ASP A 54 15.50 -0.26 -6.49
N LEU A 55 14.20 -0.47 -6.64
CA LEU A 55 13.56 -0.78 -7.93
C LEU A 55 13.36 0.47 -8.81
N GLY A 56 13.58 1.68 -8.29
CA GLY A 56 13.38 2.93 -9.04
C GLY A 56 11.93 3.20 -9.41
N VAL A 57 10.97 2.62 -8.69
CA VAL A 57 9.53 2.72 -8.99
C VAL A 57 8.97 4.01 -8.41
N SER A 58 8.13 4.70 -9.20
CA SER A 58 7.40 5.88 -8.72
C SER A 58 6.11 5.46 -8.02
N TYR A 59 5.81 6.08 -6.88
CA TYR A 59 4.65 5.77 -6.06
C TYR A 59 4.13 7.01 -5.31
N VAL A 60 2.88 6.97 -4.86
CA VAL A 60 2.27 7.98 -3.99
C VAL A 60 2.31 7.51 -2.55
N ILE A 61 2.73 8.39 -1.64
CA ILE A 61 2.74 8.13 -0.20
C ILE A 61 1.50 8.75 0.45
N HIS A 62 0.84 7.95 1.28
CA HIS A 62 -0.21 8.38 2.19
C HIS A 62 0.21 8.11 3.63
N ASN A 63 0.09 9.11 4.50
CA ASN A 63 0.42 9.00 5.93
C ASN A 63 -0.86 9.09 6.78
N PRO A 64 -1.64 8.00 6.93
CA PRO A 64 -2.92 8.03 7.64
C PRO A 64 -2.76 8.30 9.14
N ARG A 65 -1.67 7.83 9.75
CA ARG A 65 -1.47 7.84 11.22
C ARG A 65 0.00 7.72 11.61
N ARG A 66 0.31 7.98 12.88
CA ARG A 66 1.61 7.63 13.49
C ARG A 66 1.70 6.13 13.79
N PRO A 67 2.91 5.53 13.86
CA PRO A 67 3.05 4.19 14.38
C PRO A 67 2.69 4.16 15.88
N GLY A 68 2.14 3.04 16.33
CA GLY A 68 1.60 2.87 17.68
C GLY A 68 0.59 1.72 17.70
N GLY A 69 0.18 1.28 18.89
CA GLY A 69 -0.68 0.10 19.13
C GLY A 69 -2.01 0.11 18.37
N GLU A 70 -3.13 0.43 19.03
CA GLU A 70 -4.44 0.57 18.36
C GLU A 70 -4.46 1.79 17.41
N GLY A 71 -3.77 1.71 16.27
CA GLY A 71 -3.78 2.73 15.22
C GLY A 71 -2.88 3.96 15.46
N GLY A 72 -2.47 4.25 16.69
CA GLY A 72 -1.73 5.50 16.95
C GLY A 72 -2.53 6.75 16.58
N ASP A 73 -1.91 7.93 16.61
CA ASP A 73 -2.61 9.19 16.29
C ASP A 73 -2.95 9.26 14.81
N VAL A 74 -4.24 9.35 14.48
CA VAL A 74 -4.71 9.59 13.10
C VAL A 74 -4.31 11.00 12.68
N LEU A 75 -3.52 11.08 11.61
CA LEU A 75 -3.02 12.33 11.03
C LEU A 75 -3.83 12.76 9.79
N ASN A 76 -4.39 11.79 9.08
CA ASN A 76 -5.20 12.01 7.89
C ASN A 76 -6.37 11.02 7.86
N GLU A 77 -7.56 11.51 8.25
CA GLU A 77 -8.77 10.69 8.29
C GLU A 77 -9.20 10.18 6.91
N GLN A 78 -8.96 10.93 5.85
CA GLN A 78 -9.33 10.51 4.49
C GLN A 78 -8.47 9.33 4.06
N ALA A 79 -7.15 9.43 4.22
CA ALA A 79 -6.23 8.33 3.90
C ALA A 79 -6.53 7.08 4.74
N ARG A 80 -6.78 7.26 6.06
CA ARG A 80 -7.15 6.15 6.93
C ARG A 80 -8.45 5.48 6.48
N ARG A 81 -9.46 6.28 6.12
CA ARG A 81 -10.75 5.77 5.63
C ARG A 81 -10.58 4.97 4.36
N VAL A 82 -9.88 5.50 3.36
CA VAL A 82 -9.62 4.79 2.10
C VAL A 82 -8.87 3.49 2.36
N MET A 83 -7.82 3.51 3.19
CA MET A 83 -7.09 2.30 3.58
C MET A 83 -8.00 1.23 4.20
N THR A 84 -8.85 1.61 5.15
CA THR A 84 -9.80 0.67 5.78
C THR A 84 -10.90 0.23 4.82
N GLU A 85 -11.35 1.07 3.90
CA GLU A 85 -12.36 0.72 2.88
C GLU A 85 -11.80 -0.23 1.82
N LEU A 86 -10.54 -0.05 1.41
CA LEU A 86 -9.90 -0.89 0.40
C LEU A 86 -9.38 -2.22 0.97
N GLY A 87 -8.69 -2.18 2.11
CA GLY A 87 -8.05 -3.37 2.67
C GLY A 87 -8.78 -3.99 3.87
N GLY A 88 -9.78 -3.31 4.44
CA GLY A 88 -10.62 -3.85 5.52
C GLY A 88 -10.07 -3.63 6.94
N GLU A 89 -8.82 -3.18 7.08
CA GLU A 89 -8.19 -2.94 8.39
C GLU A 89 -7.27 -1.70 8.41
N ASP A 90 -7.02 -1.15 9.60
CA ASP A 90 -6.15 0.01 9.85
C ASP A 90 -4.69 -0.41 10.10
N SER A 91 -4.16 -1.24 9.20
CA SER A 91 -2.83 -1.82 9.28
C SER A 91 -1.88 -1.17 8.27
N ILE A 92 -0.66 -0.85 8.73
CA ILE A 92 0.41 -0.30 7.89
C ILE A 92 1.65 -1.21 8.00
N PRO A 93 2.44 -1.39 6.94
CA PRO A 93 2.26 -0.82 5.60
C PRO A 93 1.11 -1.47 4.80
N PHE A 94 0.50 -0.70 3.91
CA PHE A 94 -0.53 -1.17 2.98
C PHE A 94 -0.25 -0.63 1.58
N LEU A 95 -0.11 -1.53 0.60
CA LEU A 95 0.18 -1.20 -0.80
C LEU A 95 -1.06 -1.42 -1.66
N VAL A 96 -1.36 -0.46 -2.54
CA VAL A 96 -2.38 -0.60 -3.59
C VAL A 96 -1.69 -0.48 -4.95
N ASP A 97 -1.83 -1.52 -5.78
CA ASP A 97 -1.47 -1.52 -7.19
C ASP A 97 -2.73 -1.36 -8.04
N THR A 98 -2.87 -0.17 -8.64
CA THR A 98 -4.02 0.16 -9.49
C THR A 98 -3.94 -0.44 -10.90
N ASP A 99 -2.75 -0.82 -11.38
CA ASP A 99 -2.60 -1.51 -12.67
C ASP A 99 -3.07 -2.96 -12.59
N ARG A 100 -2.77 -3.61 -11.47
CA ARG A 100 -3.06 -5.03 -11.24
C ARG A 100 -4.34 -5.26 -10.44
N GLU A 101 -4.94 -4.18 -9.92
CA GLU A 101 -6.14 -4.21 -9.07
C GLU A 101 -5.90 -5.04 -7.79
N GLU A 102 -4.74 -4.85 -7.17
CA GLU A 102 -4.30 -5.62 -6.00
C GLU A 102 -4.04 -4.72 -4.80
N ALA A 103 -4.41 -5.24 -3.63
CA ALA A 103 -4.16 -4.60 -2.34
C ALA A 103 -3.47 -5.60 -1.42
N LEU A 104 -2.35 -5.19 -0.82
CA LEU A 104 -1.47 -6.05 -0.04
C LEU A 104 -1.17 -5.41 1.32
N TYR A 105 -1.21 -6.26 2.34
CA TYR A 105 -0.66 -6.02 3.66
C TYR A 105 0.64 -6.79 3.83
N GLU A 106 1.25 -6.67 5.01
CA GLU A 106 2.49 -7.33 5.42
C GLU A 106 3.71 -6.91 4.59
N SER A 107 4.70 -6.31 5.25
CA SER A 107 5.87 -5.73 4.55
C SER A 107 6.64 -6.76 3.73
N GLU A 108 6.81 -7.98 4.25
CA GLU A 108 7.51 -9.05 3.54
C GLU A 108 6.76 -9.47 2.26
N GLU A 109 5.43 -9.57 2.32
CA GLU A 109 4.62 -9.91 1.14
C GLU A 109 4.62 -8.79 0.10
N ILE A 110 4.56 -7.53 0.56
CA ILE A 110 4.67 -6.36 -0.30
C ILE A 110 6.04 -6.32 -0.99
N VAL A 111 7.12 -6.61 -0.27
CA VAL A 111 8.47 -6.66 -0.85
C VAL A 111 8.59 -7.75 -1.91
N ASP A 112 8.16 -8.98 -1.60
CA ASP A 112 8.15 -10.09 -2.55
C ASP A 112 7.34 -9.75 -3.81
N TYR A 113 6.18 -9.10 -3.63
CA TYR A 113 5.32 -8.63 -4.72
C TYR A 113 6.01 -7.62 -5.63
N LEU A 114 6.68 -6.64 -5.05
CA LEU A 114 7.41 -5.61 -5.79
C LEU A 114 8.57 -6.22 -6.57
N GLU A 115 9.31 -7.16 -5.98
CA GLU A 115 10.36 -7.89 -6.69
C GLU A 115 9.80 -8.73 -7.84
N GLU A 116 8.70 -9.44 -7.64
CA GLU A 116 8.09 -10.28 -8.69
C GLU A 116 7.62 -9.44 -9.89
N HIS A 117 7.01 -8.29 -9.64
CA HIS A 117 6.29 -7.54 -10.67
C HIS A 117 7.03 -6.32 -11.23
N TYR A 118 8.03 -5.81 -10.50
CA TYR A 118 8.72 -4.56 -10.83
C TYR A 118 10.26 -4.68 -10.86
N SER A 119 10.84 -5.88 -10.76
CA SER A 119 12.30 -6.06 -10.90
C SER A 119 12.84 -6.05 -12.33
N SER A 120 11.98 -6.19 -13.34
CA SER A 120 12.38 -6.23 -14.75
C SER A 120 12.60 -4.82 -15.31
N HIS A 121 13.78 -4.25 -15.08
CA HIS A 121 14.25 -3.01 -15.73
C HIS A 121 15.42 -3.30 -16.68
#